data_AF-A0A0A1FCD7-F1
#
_entry.id   AF-A0A0A1FCD7-F1
#
_cell.length_a   1.000
_cell.length_b   1.000
_cell.length_c   1.000
_cell.angle_alpha   90.00
_cell.angle_beta   90.00
_cell.angle_gamma   90.00
#
_symmetry.space_group_name_H-M   'P 1'
#
loop_
_entity.id
_entity.type
_entity.pdbx_description
1 polymer ?
#
loop_
_entity_poly.entity_id
_entity_poly.type
_entity_poly.pdbx_seq_one_letter_code
_entity_poly.pdbx_strand_id
1 'polypeptide(L)'
;MLSASACFSIAQAQESGARVSLDNAKPGASEECRRLQDRVQELDRMDDERVARKGRVNAQQSPVQTREWIDKERKDAKTKMFFAKC
;
A
#
# COMPACT_ATOMS: atom_id res chain seq x y z
N MET A 1 -22.36 40.46 -39.83
CA MET A 1 -23.03 40.26 -38.53
C MET A 1 -22.64 38.88 -38.03
N LEU A 2 -21.97 38.79 -36.87
CA LEU A 2 -21.46 37.55 -36.29
C LEU A 2 -22.62 36.69 -35.75
N SER A 3 -22.64 35.39 -36.08
CA SER A 3 -23.59 34.42 -35.55
C SER A 3 -23.06 33.83 -34.24
N ALA A 4 -23.71 34.14 -33.12
CA ALA A 4 -23.42 33.54 -31.82
C ALA A 4 -24.23 32.24 -31.66
N SER A 5 -23.55 31.09 -31.71
CA SER A 5 -24.14 29.80 -31.36
C SER A 5 -24.15 29.66 -29.83
N ALA A 6 -25.33 29.76 -29.23
CA ALA A 6 -25.54 29.47 -27.81
C ALA A 6 -25.71 27.95 -27.62
N CYS A 7 -24.65 27.27 -27.18
CA CYS A 7 -24.75 25.88 -26.74
C CYS A 7 -25.35 25.86 -25.32
N PHE A 8 -26.65 25.54 -25.22
CA PHE A 8 -27.25 25.19 -23.93
C PHE A 8 -26.89 23.74 -23.60
N SER A 9 -25.92 23.55 -22.71
CA SER A 9 -25.61 22.24 -22.14
C SER A 9 -26.73 21.80 -21.19
N ILE A 10 -27.46 20.76 -21.58
CA ILE A 10 -28.48 20.13 -20.76
C ILE A 10 -27.78 19.34 -19.66
N ALA A 11 -27.91 19.78 -18.40
CA ALA A 11 -27.49 19.00 -17.25
C ALA A 11 -28.45 17.81 -17.07
N GLN A 12 -28.00 16.61 -17.45
CA GLN A 12 -28.71 15.36 -17.15
C GLN A 12 -28.41 15.00 -15.68
N ALA A 13 -29.26 15.47 -14.76
CA ALA A 13 -29.31 14.93 -13.41
C ALA A 13 -29.93 13.52 -13.49
N GLN A 14 -29.10 12.51 -13.73
CA GLN A 14 -29.50 11.11 -13.62
C GLN A 14 -29.60 10.78 -12.13
N GLU A 15 -30.79 11.03 -11.58
CA GLU A 15 -31.26 10.36 -10.38
C GLU A 15 -31.46 8.89 -10.72
N SER A 16 -30.47 8.07 -10.37
CA SER A 16 -30.60 6.62 -10.38
C SER A 16 -29.98 6.09 -9.10
N GLY A 17 -30.84 5.59 -8.22
CA GLY A 17 -30.45 4.91 -7.01
C GLY A 17 -29.47 3.77 -7.27
N ALA A 18 -28.39 3.78 -6.52
CA ALA A 18 -27.71 2.58 -6.08
C ALA A 18 -27.05 2.95 -4.76
N ARG A 19 -27.43 2.28 -3.67
CA ARG A 19 -26.56 2.19 -2.51
C ARG A 19 -25.30 1.50 -3.00
N VAL A 20 -24.31 2.28 -3.43
CA VAL A 20 -23.00 1.79 -3.85
C VAL A 20 -22.43 1.08 -2.64
N SER A 21 -22.51 -0.26 -2.67
CA SER A 21 -21.83 -1.09 -1.69
C SER A 21 -20.35 -0.72 -1.73
N LEU A 22 -19.83 -0.28 -0.59
CA LEU A 22 -18.42 0.05 -0.40
C LEU A 22 -17.52 -1.20 -0.41
N ASP A 23 -18.05 -2.37 -0.80
CA ASP A 23 -17.33 -3.64 -0.96
C ASP A 23 -16.55 -3.77 -2.27
N ASN A 24 -16.49 -2.72 -3.11
CA ASN A 24 -15.44 -2.66 -4.12
C ASN A 24 -14.16 -2.16 -3.46
N ALA A 25 -13.43 -3.05 -2.80
CA ALA A 25 -12.00 -2.87 -2.59
C ALA A 25 -11.40 -2.49 -3.94
N LYS A 26 -11.01 -1.22 -4.11
CA LYS A 26 -10.45 -0.71 -5.36
C LYS A 26 -9.33 -1.67 -5.81
N PRO A 27 -9.21 -2.02 -7.10
CA PRO A 27 -8.12 -2.89 -7.58
C PRO A 27 -6.73 -2.46 -7.09
N GLY A 28 -6.51 -1.15 -6.95
CA GLY A 28 -5.28 -0.59 -6.39
C GLY A 28 -5.04 -0.89 -4.91
N ALA A 29 -6.09 -1.00 -4.09
CA ALA A 29 -5.95 -1.37 -2.67
C ALA A 29 -5.53 -2.83 -2.52
N SER A 30 -6.07 -3.74 -3.34
CA SER A 30 -5.66 -5.15 -3.35
C SER A 30 -4.20 -5.33 -3.77
N GLU A 31 -3.74 -4.58 -4.79
CA GLU A 31 -2.34 -4.62 -5.20
C GLU A 31 -1.40 -4.00 -4.16
N GLU A 32 -1.81 -2.91 -3.50
CA GLU A 32 -1.07 -2.29 -2.41
C GLU A 32 -0.94 -3.24 -1.21
N CYS A 33 -2.03 -3.92 -0.82
CA CYS A 33 -2.02 -4.95 0.22
C CYS A 33 -1.00 -6.05 -0.10
N ARG A 34 -0.98 -6.53 -1.35
CA ARG A 34 -0.02 -7.55 -1.78
C ARG A 34 1.42 -7.05 -1.66
N ARG A 35 1.71 -5.84 -2.14
CA ARG A 35 3.05 -5.23 -2.06
C ARG A 35 3.51 -5.05 -0.61
N LEU A 36 2.61 -4.62 0.28
CA LEU A 36 2.91 -4.48 1.71
C LEU A 36 3.16 -5.84 2.37
N GLN A 37 2.40 -6.85 1.99
CA GLN A 37 2.59 -8.21 2.48
C GLN A 37 3.91 -8.82 2.00
N ASP A 38 4.29 -8.61 0.74
CA ASP A 38 5.59 -9.02 0.19
C ASP A 38 6.73 -8.32 0.94
N ARG A 39 6.56 -7.04 1.26
CA ARG A 39 7.53 -6.27 2.05
C ARG A 39 7.68 -6.84 3.47
N VAL A 40 6.59 -7.24 4.13
CA VAL A 40 6.66 -7.87 5.46
C VAL A 40 7.39 -9.20 5.39
N GLN A 41 7.10 -10.05 4.39
CA GLN A 41 7.78 -11.33 4.21
C GLN A 41 9.29 -11.17 3.95
N GLU A 42 9.68 -10.16 3.18
CA GLU A 42 11.09 -9.87 2.96
C GLU A 42 11.80 -9.44 4.26
N LEU A 43 11.15 -8.59 5.05
CA LEU A 43 11.67 -8.18 6.36
C LEU A 43 11.75 -9.35 7.36
N ASP A 44 10.82 -10.30 7.29
CA ASP A 44 10.86 -11.54 8.08
C ASP A 44 12.08 -12.38 7.69
N ARG A 45 12.33 -12.58 6.39
CA ARG A 45 13.52 -13.30 5.90
C ARG A 45 14.82 -12.62 6.31
N MET A 46 14.87 -11.29 6.25
CA MET A 46 16.05 -10.55 6.70
C MET A 46 16.32 -10.76 8.20
N ASP A 47 15.27 -10.83 9.04
CA ASP A 47 15.44 -11.13 10.47
C ASP A 47 15.87 -12.58 10.70
N ASP A 48 15.31 -13.53 9.95
CA ASP A 48 15.71 -14.94 9.99
C ASP A 48 17.17 -15.11 9.60
N GLU A 49 17.62 -14.45 8.53
CA GLU A 49 19.02 -14.45 8.12
C GLU A 49 19.92 -13.78 9.18
N ARG A 50 19.45 -12.74 9.87
CA ARG A 50 20.18 -12.10 10.97
C ARG A 50 20.30 -13.05 12.17
N VAL A 51 19.23 -13.77 12.52
CA VAL A 51 19.22 -14.79 13.57
C VAL A 51 20.14 -15.95 13.21
N ALA A 52 20.08 -16.45 11.98
CA ALA A 52 20.97 -17.50 11.47
C ALA A 52 22.45 -17.04 11.46
N ARG A 53 22.70 -15.75 11.20
CA ARG A 53 24.04 -15.14 11.25
C ARG A 53 24.52 -14.83 12.67
N LYS A 54 23.70 -14.97 13.71
CA LYS A 54 24.09 -14.65 15.11
C LYS A 54 25.25 -15.51 15.65
N GLY A 55 25.71 -16.53 14.90
CA GLY A 55 26.96 -17.27 15.13
C GLY A 55 28.21 -16.76 14.38
N ARG A 56 28.08 -15.77 13.49
CA ARG A 56 29.17 -15.17 12.70
C ARG A 56 29.19 -13.64 12.92
N VAL A 57 29.81 -13.24 14.03
CA VAL A 57 29.85 -11.84 14.54
C VAL A 57 30.57 -10.86 13.60
N ASN A 58 31.27 -11.33 12.57
CA ASN A 58 32.16 -10.50 11.73
C ASN A 58 31.61 -10.20 10.32
N ALA A 59 30.37 -10.58 10.00
CA ALA A 59 29.75 -10.13 8.75
C ALA A 59 29.31 -8.68 8.93
N GLN A 60 29.95 -7.75 8.20
CA GLN A 60 29.66 -6.32 8.20
C GLN A 60 28.14 -6.11 8.04
N GLN A 61 27.47 -5.74 9.14
CA GLN A 61 26.03 -5.50 9.12
C GLN A 61 25.80 -4.16 8.43
N SER A 62 25.10 -4.19 7.29
CA SER A 62 24.65 -2.97 6.64
C SER A 62 23.71 -2.21 7.61
N PRO A 63 23.77 -0.87 7.71
CA PRO A 63 22.88 -0.09 8.58
C PRO A 63 21.39 -0.34 8.34
N VAL A 64 21.01 -0.81 7.15
CA VAL A 64 19.65 -1.19 6.73
C VAL A 64 19.30 -2.66 7.03
N GLN A 65 19.99 -3.32 7.96
CA GLN A 65 19.76 -4.73 8.33
C GLN A 65 19.86 -4.98 9.85
N THR A 66 19.84 -3.90 10.64
CA THR A 66 19.76 -4.05 12.11
C THR A 66 18.38 -4.54 12.51
N ARG A 67 18.29 -5.18 13.69
CA ARG A 67 17.01 -5.62 14.23
C ARG A 67 16.04 -4.46 14.38
N GLU A 68 16.53 -3.33 14.88
CA GLU A 68 15.75 -2.12 15.12
C GLU A 68 15.20 -1.54 13.82
N TRP A 69 15.98 -1.59 12.73
CA TRP A 69 15.52 -1.16 11.41
C TRP A 69 14.45 -2.10 10.87
N ILE A 70 14.67 -3.41 10.95
CA ILE A 70 13.70 -4.43 10.50
C ILE A 70 12.38 -4.29 11.26
N ASP A 71 12.44 -4.12 12.58
CA ASP A 71 11.27 -3.94 13.45
C ASP A 71 10.50 -2.64 13.08
N LYS A 72 11.23 -1.55 12.82
CA LYS A 72 10.63 -0.27 12.40
C LYS A 72 9.91 -0.41 11.06
N GLU A 73 10.57 -0.99 10.06
CA GLU A 73 9.99 -1.19 8.72
C GLU A 73 8.79 -2.13 8.75
N ARG A 74 8.85 -3.20 9.56
CA ARG A 74 7.75 -4.14 9.72
C ARG A 74 6.54 -3.47 10.35
N LYS A 75 6.76 -2.62 11.35
CA LYS A 75 5.71 -1.84 12.00
C LYS A 75 5.09 -0.82 11.04
N ASP A 76 5.89 -0.13 10.24
CA ASP A 76 5.41 0.80 9.22
C ASP A 76 4.56 0.09 8.15
N ALA A 77 5.04 -1.05 7.62
CA ALA A 77 4.29 -1.85 6.65
C ALA A 77 2.94 -2.34 7.21
N LYS A 78 2.91 -2.85 8.44
CA LYS A 78 1.67 -3.27 9.12
C LYS A 78 0.72 -2.10 9.37
N THR A 79 1.26 -0.93 9.70
CA THR A 79 0.46 0.28 9.90
C THR A 79 -0.19 0.72 8.58
N LYS A 80 0.55 0.66 7.47
CA LYS A 80 0.03 0.92 6.12
C LYS A 80 -1.04 -0.09 5.72
N MET A 81 -0.85 -1.38 6.02
CA MET A 81 -1.87 -2.41 5.80
C MET A 81 -3.16 -2.08 6.54
N PHE A 82 -3.07 -1.73 7.83
CA PHE A 82 -4.23 -1.33 8.64
C PHE A 82 -5.01 -0.16 8.02
N PHE A 83 -4.32 0.88 7.55
CA PHE A 83 -4.99 2.02 6.90
C PHE A 83 -5.51 1.70 5.50
N ALA A 84 -4.84 0.81 4.77
CA ALA A 84 -5.28 0.28 3.49
C ALA A 84 -6.42 -0.76 3.61
N LYS A 85 -6.79 -1.16 4.84
CA LYS A 85 -7.77 -2.22 5.16
C LYS A 85 -7.37 -3.60 4.62
N CYS A 86 -6.08 -3.89 4.75
CA CYS A 86 -5.49 -5.21 4.75
C CYS A 86 -5.12 -5.58 6.22
#